data_AF-A0A2A2SCZ6-F1
#
_entry.id   AF-A0A2A2SCZ6-F1
#
_cell.length_a   1.000
_cell.length_b   1.000
_cell.length_c   1.000
_cell.angle_alpha   90.00
_cell.angle_beta   90.00
_cell.angle_gamma   90.00
#
_symmetry.space_group_name_H-M   'P 1'
#
loop_
_entity.id
_entity.type
_entity.pdbx_description
1 polymer ?
#
loop_
_entity_poly.entity_id
_entity_poly.type
_entity_poly.pdbx_seq_one_letter_code
_entity_poly.pdbx_strand_id
1 'polypeptide(L)'
;MADHLLEHGMAAASLRPLATAVGTSDRMLLYYFASKDELVAATLERVAGRLTVILDRAIPTGTRLPPPELLLAIWSAVGSVELRPYMRLWLELAAASARGREPQRAIAAAITDGFVRWTGDHLFVDRRADRERACASLLATVEGALFLDAIGRRDLADMAVRNGAVADGAARP
;
A
#
# COMPACT_ATOMS: atom_id res chain seq x y z
N MET A 1 -12.52 6.52 -12.07
CA MET A 1 -11.20 7.10 -11.71
C MET A 1 -10.30 6.08 -11.04
N ALA A 2 -10.66 5.52 -9.87
CA ALA A 2 -9.84 4.49 -9.20
C ALA A 2 -9.52 3.29 -10.11
N ASP A 3 -10.52 2.73 -10.80
CA ASP A 3 -10.32 1.62 -11.74
C ASP A 3 -9.38 1.99 -12.89
N HIS A 4 -9.50 3.22 -13.41
CA HIS A 4 -8.62 3.74 -14.46
C HIS A 4 -7.15 3.84 -14.00
N LEU A 5 -6.89 4.28 -12.77
CA LEU A 5 -5.52 4.30 -12.23
C LEU A 5 -4.98 2.89 -11.99
N LEU A 6 -5.81 1.97 -11.49
CA LEU A 6 -5.40 0.57 -11.30
C LEU A 6 -5.03 -0.09 -12.64
N GLU A 7 -5.75 0.25 -13.72
CA GLU A 7 -5.52 -0.29 -15.05
C GLU A 7 -4.30 0.33 -15.75
N HIS A 8 -4.18 1.66 -15.72
CA HIS A 8 -3.22 2.41 -16.55
C HIS A 8 -2.06 3.07 -15.78
N GLY A 9 -2.02 2.96 -14.46
CA GLY A 9 -0.94 3.49 -13.63
C GLY A 9 -0.97 5.02 -13.42
N MET A 10 0.09 5.53 -12.80
CA MET A 10 0.26 6.94 -12.48
C MET A 10 0.41 7.85 -13.70
N ALA A 11 0.82 7.29 -14.86
CA ALA A 11 0.85 8.04 -16.13
C ALA A 11 -0.54 8.57 -16.52
N ALA A 12 -1.60 7.89 -16.09
CA ALA A 12 -2.98 8.27 -16.31
C ALA A 12 -3.56 9.21 -15.23
N ALA A 13 -2.78 9.62 -14.23
CA ALA A 13 -3.20 10.50 -13.13
C ALA A 13 -3.23 11.99 -13.52
N SER A 14 -3.78 12.30 -14.70
CA SER A 14 -4.03 13.68 -15.13
C SER A 14 -5.50 13.95 -15.38
N LEU A 15 -5.88 15.22 -15.30
CA LEU A 15 -7.27 15.66 -15.30
C LEU A 15 -8.03 15.14 -16.52
N ARG A 16 -7.46 15.26 -17.71
CA ARG A 16 -8.08 14.86 -18.97
C ARG A 16 -8.31 13.34 -19.11
N PRO A 17 -7.31 12.46 -18.89
CA PRO A 17 -7.55 11.02 -18.81
C PRO A 17 -8.58 10.63 -17.76
N LEU A 18 -8.52 11.22 -16.56
CA LEU A 18 -9.48 10.93 -15.49
C LEU A 18 -10.91 11.37 -15.83
N ALA A 19 -11.07 12.53 -16.46
CA ALA A 19 -12.36 13.04 -16.94
C ALA A 19 -12.94 12.12 -18.02
N THR A 20 -12.10 11.75 -18.99
CA THR A 20 -12.45 10.81 -20.05
C THR A 20 -12.91 9.47 -19.48
N ALA A 21 -12.20 8.95 -18.49
CA ALA A 21 -12.48 7.66 -17.85
C ALA A 21 -13.83 7.60 -17.11
N VAL A 22 -14.40 8.75 -16.73
CA VAL A 22 -15.74 8.81 -16.10
C VAL A 22 -16.77 9.52 -16.96
N GLY A 23 -16.47 9.76 -18.24
CA GLY A 23 -17.40 10.35 -19.20
C GLY A 23 -17.78 11.80 -18.89
N THR A 24 -16.88 12.58 -18.30
CA THR A 24 -17.11 13.99 -17.97
C THR A 24 -16.04 14.91 -18.57
N SER A 25 -16.17 16.22 -18.36
CA SER A 25 -15.16 17.21 -18.78
C SER A 25 -14.22 17.58 -17.64
N ASP A 26 -13.00 18.03 -17.97
CA ASP A 26 -12.03 18.60 -17.04
C ASP A 26 -12.66 19.69 -16.15
N ARG A 27 -13.50 20.56 -16.75
CA ARG A 27 -14.22 21.62 -16.05
C ARG A 27 -15.18 21.07 -14.99
N MET A 28 -15.86 19.97 -15.27
CA MET A 28 -16.77 19.34 -14.31
C MET A 28 -16.00 18.70 -13.15
N LEU A 29 -14.83 18.09 -13.40
CA LEU A 29 -14.00 17.60 -12.29
C LEU A 29 -13.52 18.76 -11.40
N LEU A 30 -13.07 19.86 -11.99
CA LEU A 30 -12.64 21.05 -11.23
C LEU A 30 -13.78 21.80 -10.53
N TYR A 31 -15.04 21.42 -10.79
CA TYR A 31 -16.16 21.89 -9.99
C TYR A 31 -16.24 21.16 -8.64
N TYR A 32 -15.83 19.89 -8.58
CA TYR A 32 -15.86 19.07 -7.36
C TYR A 32 -14.54 19.06 -6.58
N PHE A 33 -13.42 19.31 -7.26
CA PHE A 33 -12.09 19.30 -6.68
C PHE A 33 -11.44 20.65 -6.95
N ALA A 34 -10.87 21.30 -5.92
CA ALA A 34 -10.25 22.61 -6.04
C ALA A 34 -9.01 22.58 -6.94
N SER A 35 -8.38 21.42 -7.13
CA SER A 35 -7.24 21.24 -8.03
C SER A 35 -7.12 19.83 -8.60
N LYS A 36 -6.28 19.68 -9.64
CA LYS A 36 -5.84 18.36 -10.14
C LYS A 36 -5.19 17.54 -9.02
N ASP A 37 -4.41 18.18 -8.17
CA ASP A 37 -3.66 17.51 -7.11
C ASP A 37 -4.60 16.91 -6.06
N GLU A 38 -5.63 17.66 -5.67
CA GLU A 38 -6.71 17.18 -4.79
C GLU A 38 -7.50 16.02 -5.43
N LEU A 39 -7.85 16.13 -6.72
CA LEU A 39 -8.51 15.05 -7.45
C LEU A 39 -7.69 13.76 -7.44
N VAL A 40 -6.38 13.86 -7.69
CA VAL A 40 -5.47 12.71 -7.70
C VAL A 40 -5.32 12.13 -6.29
N ALA A 41 -5.18 12.98 -5.26
CA ALA A 41 -5.14 12.55 -3.88
C ALA A 41 -6.40 11.76 -3.48
N ALA A 42 -7.59 12.33 -3.70
CA ALA A 42 -8.86 11.67 -3.39
C ALA A 42 -9.04 10.35 -4.17
N THR A 43 -8.55 10.29 -5.41
CA THR A 43 -8.60 9.06 -6.21
C THR A 43 -7.69 7.98 -5.62
N LEU A 44 -6.46 8.33 -5.22
CA LEU A 44 -5.51 7.40 -4.60
C LEU A 44 -5.94 6.97 -3.20
N GLU A 45 -6.53 7.86 -2.40
CA GLU A 45 -7.17 7.53 -1.12
C GLU A 45 -8.30 6.51 -1.32
N ARG A 46 -9.12 6.70 -2.36
CA ARG A 46 -10.17 5.72 -2.69
C ARG A 46 -9.58 4.36 -3.07
N VAL A 47 -8.45 4.33 -3.79
CA VAL A 47 -7.72 3.09 -4.11
C VAL A 47 -7.18 2.43 -2.84
N ALA A 48 -6.51 3.19 -1.96
CA ALA A 48 -6.00 2.68 -0.70
C ALA A 48 -7.12 2.11 0.19
N GLY A 49 -8.26 2.80 0.29
CA GLY A 49 -9.41 2.28 1.03
C GLY A 49 -9.98 0.98 0.45
N ARG A 50 -9.97 0.80 -0.89
CA ARG A 50 -10.35 -0.48 -1.52
C ARG A 50 -9.34 -1.58 -1.19
N LEU A 51 -8.04 -1.27 -1.20
CA LEU A 51 -6.98 -2.19 -0.81
C LEU A 51 -7.16 -2.67 0.64
N THR A 52 -7.42 -1.76 1.59
CA THR A 52 -7.73 -2.13 2.98
C THR A 52 -8.91 -3.10 3.07
N VAL A 53 -10.01 -2.85 2.35
CA VAL A 53 -11.18 -3.76 2.34
C VAL A 53 -10.84 -5.15 1.78
N ILE A 54 -9.90 -5.25 0.83
CA ILE A 54 -9.43 -6.55 0.32
C ILE A 54 -8.55 -7.24 1.37
N LEU A 55 -7.65 -6.50 2.01
CA LEU A 55 -6.79 -7.03 3.08
C LEU A 55 -7.61 -7.48 4.30
N ASP A 56 -8.67 -6.77 4.67
CA ASP A 56 -9.60 -7.15 5.75
C ASP A 56 -10.31 -8.48 5.45
N ARG A 57 -10.48 -8.86 4.18
CA ARG A 57 -11.00 -10.19 3.83
C ARG A 57 -9.97 -11.30 4.06
N ALA A 58 -8.69 -11.00 3.85
CA ALA A 58 -7.61 -11.94 4.09
C ALA A 58 -7.24 -12.05 5.57
N ILE A 59 -7.31 -10.93 6.30
CA ILE A 59 -6.99 -10.81 7.71
C ILE A 59 -8.17 -10.08 8.39
N PRO A 60 -9.19 -10.83 8.86
CA PRO A 60 -10.43 -10.25 9.39
C PRO A 60 -10.20 -9.28 10.54
N THR A 61 -10.95 -8.17 10.57
CA THR A 61 -10.94 -7.20 11.66
C THR A 61 -11.09 -7.88 13.03
N GLY A 62 -10.25 -7.49 13.99
CA GLY A 62 -10.19 -8.11 15.31
C GLY A 62 -9.24 -9.31 15.40
N THR A 63 -8.76 -9.84 14.27
CA THR A 63 -7.68 -10.82 14.23
C THR A 63 -6.37 -10.15 14.62
N ARG A 64 -5.69 -10.68 15.64
CA ARG A 64 -4.38 -10.20 16.10
C ARG A 64 -3.36 -11.30 15.99
N LEU A 65 -2.30 -11.07 15.23
CA LEU A 65 -1.25 -12.06 14.95
C LEU A 65 0.10 -11.59 15.49
N PRO A 66 0.96 -12.51 15.96
CA PRO A 66 2.37 -12.21 16.17
C PRO A 66 2.99 -11.64 14.89
N PRO A 67 4.03 -10.77 14.98
CA PRO A 67 4.61 -10.13 13.81
C PRO A 67 5.00 -11.11 12.67
N PRO A 68 5.64 -12.27 12.93
CA PRO A 68 5.97 -13.25 11.90
C PRO A 68 4.77 -13.76 11.09
N GLU A 69 3.66 -14.05 11.79
CA GLU A 69 2.44 -14.58 11.17
C GLU A 69 1.73 -13.49 10.38
N LEU A 70 1.70 -12.26 10.91
CA LEU A 70 1.14 -11.12 10.20
C LEU A 70 1.92 -10.80 8.93
N LEU A 71 3.26 -10.88 8.98
CA LEU A 71 4.13 -10.68 7.81
C LEU A 71 3.79 -11.66 6.68
N LEU A 72 3.69 -12.95 7.01
CA LEU A 72 3.36 -14.01 6.05
C LEU A 72 1.94 -13.85 5.49
N ALA A 73 0.98 -13.48 6.34
CA ALA A 73 -0.40 -13.26 5.92
C ALA A 73 -0.52 -12.06 4.96
N ILE A 74 0.14 -10.94 5.27
CA ILE A 74 0.19 -9.77 4.38
C ILE A 74 0.85 -10.15 3.05
N TRP A 75 2.02 -10.79 3.08
CA TRP A 75 2.74 -11.19 1.87
C TRP A 75 1.92 -12.09 0.96
N SER A 76 1.23 -13.08 1.55
CA SER A 76 0.31 -13.96 0.84
C SER A 76 -0.82 -13.17 0.17
N ALA A 77 -1.43 -12.22 0.89
CA ALA A 77 -2.51 -11.40 0.36
C ALA A 77 -2.06 -10.51 -0.81
N VAL A 78 -0.98 -9.74 -0.62
CA VAL A 78 -0.49 -8.79 -1.66
C VAL A 78 0.08 -9.50 -2.88
N GLY A 79 0.52 -10.75 -2.75
CA GLY A 79 0.94 -11.60 -3.87
C GLY A 79 -0.22 -12.18 -4.70
N SER A 80 -1.48 -11.95 -4.30
CA SER A 80 -2.66 -12.44 -5.02
C SER A 80 -2.89 -11.72 -6.35
N VAL A 81 -3.54 -12.40 -7.29
CA VAL A 81 -3.90 -11.84 -8.60
C VAL A 81 -4.76 -10.57 -8.48
N GLU A 82 -5.66 -10.52 -7.50
CA GLU A 82 -6.56 -9.39 -7.23
C GLU A 82 -5.78 -8.13 -6.81
N LEU A 83 -4.69 -8.27 -6.05
CA LEU A 83 -3.91 -7.14 -5.53
C LEU A 83 -2.77 -6.67 -6.43
N ARG A 84 -2.42 -7.42 -7.49
CA ARG A 84 -1.35 -7.02 -8.43
C ARG A 84 -1.49 -5.60 -8.99
N PRO A 85 -2.67 -5.12 -9.43
CA PRO A 85 -2.81 -3.76 -9.95
C PRO A 85 -2.54 -2.69 -8.88
N TYR A 86 -2.89 -2.97 -7.63
CA TYR A 86 -2.65 -2.07 -6.50
C TYR A 86 -1.17 -1.96 -6.19
N MET A 87 -0.46 -3.09 -6.13
CA MET A 87 0.98 -3.11 -5.82
C MET A 87 1.81 -2.44 -6.91
N ARG A 88 1.44 -2.63 -8.18
CA ARG A 88 2.05 -1.91 -9.31
C ARG A 88 1.87 -0.40 -9.18
N LEU A 89 0.64 0.05 -8.94
CA LEU A 89 0.34 1.48 -8.80
C LEU A 89 1.08 2.10 -7.59
N TRP A 90 1.18 1.36 -6.49
CA TRP A 90 1.95 1.76 -5.32
C TRP A 90 3.43 1.96 -5.64
N LEU A 91 4.07 1.03 -6.34
CA LEU A 91 5.47 1.17 -6.75
C LEU A 91 5.70 2.36 -7.69
N GLU A 92 4.77 2.64 -8.60
CA GLU A 92 4.83 3.84 -9.45
C GLU A 92 4.72 5.13 -8.63
N LEU A 93 3.82 5.18 -7.63
CA LEU A 93 3.67 6.31 -6.72
C LEU A 93 4.92 6.50 -5.85
N ALA A 94 5.51 5.41 -5.33
CA ALA A 94 6.74 5.45 -4.55
C ALA A 94 7.92 6.00 -5.38
N ALA A 95 8.07 5.51 -6.62
CA ALA A 95 9.08 6.00 -7.55
C ALA A 95 8.87 7.48 -7.92
N ALA A 96 7.63 7.92 -8.11
CA ALA A 96 7.31 9.32 -8.35
C ALA A 96 7.65 10.20 -7.13
N SER A 97 7.37 9.70 -5.92
CA SER A 97 7.62 10.39 -4.65
C SER A 97 9.11 10.54 -4.34
N ALA A 98 9.96 9.61 -4.81
CA ALA A 98 11.41 9.68 -4.67
C ALA A 98 12.04 10.92 -5.34
N ARG A 99 11.32 11.57 -6.28
CA ARG A 99 11.74 12.85 -6.88
C ARG A 99 11.44 14.06 -5.99
N GLY A 100 10.88 13.87 -4.80
CA GLY A 100 10.55 14.93 -3.85
C GLY A 100 9.45 15.88 -4.31
N ARG A 101 8.61 15.45 -5.26
CA ARG A 101 7.53 16.29 -5.80
C ARG A 101 6.28 16.18 -4.93
N GLU A 102 5.74 17.33 -4.58
CA GLU A 102 4.38 17.44 -4.05
C GLU A 102 3.36 17.45 -5.19
N PRO A 103 2.14 16.95 -4.98
CA PRO A 103 1.60 16.37 -3.74
C PRO A 103 1.93 14.87 -3.56
N GLN A 104 2.66 14.24 -4.50
CA GLN A 104 2.81 12.77 -4.52
C GLN A 104 3.43 12.25 -3.22
N ARG A 105 4.43 12.96 -2.70
CA ARG A 105 5.08 12.61 -1.43
C ARG A 105 4.12 12.65 -0.25
N ALA A 106 3.31 13.71 -0.12
CA ALA A 106 2.31 13.80 0.94
C ALA A 106 1.25 12.68 0.83
N ILE A 107 0.78 12.37 -0.39
CA ILE A 107 -0.19 11.31 -0.63
C ILE A 107 0.39 9.94 -0.26
N ALA A 108 1.62 9.64 -0.69
CA ALA A 108 2.30 8.39 -0.35
C ALA A 108 2.46 8.24 1.17
N ALA A 109 2.87 9.30 1.86
CA ALA A 109 2.97 9.31 3.32
C ALA A 109 1.63 9.03 4.01
N ALA A 110 0.54 9.68 3.57
CA ALA A 110 -0.79 9.47 4.14
C ALA A 110 -1.30 8.04 3.95
N ILE A 111 -1.02 7.43 2.79
CA ILE A 111 -1.32 6.02 2.52
C ILE A 111 -0.53 5.11 3.45
N THR A 112 0.79 5.33 3.60
CA THR A 112 1.64 4.57 4.52
C THR A 112 1.15 4.70 5.97
N ASP A 113 0.77 5.90 6.43
CA ASP A 113 0.22 6.11 7.77
C ASP A 113 -1.08 5.31 7.98
N GLY A 114 -1.91 5.21 6.94
CA GLY A 114 -3.07 4.34 6.92
C GLY A 114 -2.69 2.87 7.15
N PHE A 115 -1.68 2.38 6.45
CA PHE A 115 -1.18 1.01 6.63
C PHE A 115 -0.51 0.79 7.98
N VAL A 116 0.25 1.76 8.52
CA VAL A 116 0.82 1.68 9.87
C VAL A 116 -0.28 1.46 10.91
N ARG A 117 -1.40 2.20 10.81
CA ARG A 117 -2.56 2.02 11.70
C ARG A 117 -3.16 0.63 11.52
N TRP A 118 -3.45 0.24 10.28
CA TRP A 118 -4.04 -1.06 9.96
C TRP A 118 -3.18 -2.23 10.47
N THR A 119 -1.86 -2.21 10.21
CA THR A 119 -0.93 -3.21 10.74
C THR A 119 -0.91 -3.19 12.26
N GLY A 120 -0.92 -2.00 12.88
CA GLY A 120 -0.98 -1.84 14.33
C GLY A 120 -2.20 -2.47 14.99
N ASP A 121 -3.36 -2.43 14.33
CA ASP A 121 -4.61 -3.03 14.80
C ASP A 121 -4.57 -4.57 14.73
N HIS A 122 -3.90 -5.12 13.72
CA HIS A 122 -3.72 -6.56 13.53
C HIS A 122 -2.50 -7.15 14.27
N LEU A 123 -1.69 -6.32 14.92
CA LEU A 123 -0.48 -6.79 15.58
C LEU A 123 -0.74 -7.23 17.03
N PHE A 124 -0.33 -8.44 17.38
CA PHE A 124 -0.25 -8.94 18.75
C PHE A 124 1.16 -8.71 19.33
N VAL A 125 1.30 -7.66 20.14
CA VAL A 125 2.52 -7.30 20.87
C VAL A 125 2.13 -6.66 22.21
N ASP A 126 2.84 -7.03 23.28
CA ASP A 126 2.51 -6.65 24.66
C ASP A 126 2.79 -5.18 24.97
N ARG A 127 3.88 -4.61 24.43
CA ARG A 127 4.30 -3.22 24.72
C ARG A 127 4.12 -2.30 23.51
N ARG A 128 3.72 -1.06 23.76
CA ARG A 128 3.55 -0.02 22.71
C ARG A 128 4.84 0.25 21.93
N ALA A 129 5.97 0.41 22.61
CA ALA A 129 7.25 0.68 21.94
C ALA A 129 7.66 -0.46 20.99
N ASP A 130 7.30 -1.70 21.32
CA ASP A 130 7.61 -2.87 20.49
C ASP A 130 6.65 -2.96 19.30
N ARG A 131 5.40 -2.48 19.45
CA ARG A 131 4.45 -2.34 18.34
C ARG A 131 4.96 -1.39 17.25
N GLU A 132 5.47 -0.22 17.63
CA GLU A 132 5.98 0.77 16.66
C GLU A 132 7.16 0.22 15.87
N ARG A 133 8.11 -0.45 16.56
CA ARG A 133 9.25 -1.12 15.90
C ARG A 133 8.80 -2.24 14.98
N ALA A 134 7.90 -3.10 15.45
CA ALA A 134 7.37 -4.20 14.65
C ALA A 134 6.62 -3.71 13.41
N CYS A 135 5.77 -2.68 13.52
CA CYS A 135 5.12 -2.08 12.34
C CYS A 135 6.14 -1.55 11.33
N ALA A 136 7.19 -0.85 11.78
CA ALA A 136 8.24 -0.35 10.90
C ALA A 136 9.00 -1.50 10.19
N SER A 137 9.40 -2.53 10.94
CA SER A 137 10.09 -3.70 10.39
C SER A 137 9.22 -4.49 9.40
N LEU A 138 7.94 -4.68 9.72
CA LEU A 138 6.96 -5.35 8.85
C LEU A 138 6.80 -4.61 7.54
N LEU A 139 6.53 -3.30 7.60
CA LEU A 139 6.36 -2.48 6.41
C LEU A 139 7.64 -2.49 5.57
N ALA A 140 8.81 -2.24 6.17
CA ALA A 140 10.07 -2.26 5.43
C ALA A 140 10.34 -3.61 4.74
N THR A 141 9.98 -4.72 5.40
CA THR A 141 10.15 -6.07 4.83
C THR A 141 9.18 -6.31 3.67
N VAL A 142 7.90 -5.95 3.83
CA VAL A 142 6.89 -6.09 2.76
C VAL A 142 7.24 -5.21 1.57
N GLU A 143 7.62 -3.95 1.80
CA GLU A 143 8.00 -3.01 0.73
C GLU A 143 9.23 -3.49 -0.03
N GLY A 144 10.26 -3.97 0.68
CA GLY A 144 11.44 -4.57 0.06
C GLY A 144 11.10 -5.81 -0.75
N ALA A 145 10.23 -6.69 -0.23
CA ALA A 145 9.77 -7.88 -0.94
C ALA A 145 8.94 -7.54 -2.19
N LEU A 146 8.05 -6.55 -2.12
CA LEU A 146 7.28 -6.04 -3.26
C LEU A 146 8.19 -5.51 -4.37
N PHE A 147 9.21 -4.74 -4.00
CA PHE A 147 10.21 -4.26 -4.95
C PHE A 147 10.97 -5.42 -5.61
N LEU A 148 11.45 -6.39 -4.82
CA LEU A 148 12.17 -7.57 -5.32
C LEU A 148 11.31 -8.38 -6.28
N ASP A 149 10.05 -8.64 -5.94
CA ASP A 149 9.12 -9.36 -6.82
C ASP A 149 8.89 -8.61 -8.14
N ALA A 150 8.69 -7.29 -8.07
CA ALA A 150 8.47 -6.46 -9.26
C ALA A 150 9.63 -6.46 -10.26
N ILE A 151 10.86 -6.70 -9.80
CA ILE A 151 12.06 -6.81 -10.66
C ILE A 151 12.42 -8.27 -11.00
N GLY A 152 11.50 -9.21 -10.77
CA GLY A 152 11.68 -10.62 -11.12
C GLY A 152 12.49 -11.45 -10.12
N ARG A 153 12.69 -10.94 -8.89
CA ARG A 153 13.39 -11.62 -7.79
C ARG A 153 12.41 -12.16 -6.75
N ARG A 154 11.38 -12.86 -7.22
CA ARG A 154 10.35 -13.46 -6.35
C ARG A 154 10.93 -14.45 -5.35
N ASP A 155 11.95 -15.20 -5.75
CA ASP A 155 12.72 -16.09 -4.89
C ASP A 155 13.30 -15.37 -3.68
N LEU A 156 13.94 -14.21 -3.91
CA LEU A 156 14.49 -13.39 -2.83
C LEU A 156 13.41 -12.74 -1.98
N ALA A 157 12.32 -12.29 -2.59
CA ALA A 157 11.19 -11.72 -1.87
C ALA A 157 10.60 -12.74 -0.88
N ASP A 158 10.33 -13.96 -1.35
CA ASP A 158 9.82 -15.05 -0.51
C ASP A 158 10.82 -15.43 0.60
N MET A 159 12.12 -15.45 0.30
CA MET A 159 13.16 -15.69 1.30
C MET A 159 13.22 -14.60 2.36
N ALA A 160 13.16 -13.32 1.97
CA ALA A 160 13.21 -12.18 2.89
C ALA A 160 12.02 -12.21 3.87
N VAL A 161 10.82 -12.47 3.37
CA VAL A 161 9.59 -12.57 4.19
C VAL A 161 9.70 -13.75 5.16
N ARG A 162 10.14 -14.93 4.70
CA ARG A 162 10.34 -16.10 5.57
C ARG A 162 11.39 -15.84 6.65
N ASN A 163 12.53 -15.24 6.30
CA ASN A 163 13.59 -14.96 7.26
C ASN A 163 13.21 -13.86 8.25
N GLY A 164 12.50 -12.82 7.80
CA GLY A 164 11.94 -11.79 8.67
C GLY A 164 10.96 -12.36 9.68
N ALA A 165 10.14 -13.33 9.27
CA ALA A 165 9.26 -14.07 10.17
C ALA A 165 10.05 -14.91 11.20
N VAL A 166 11.19 -15.51 10.82
CA VAL A 166 12.00 -16.32 11.73
C VAL A 166 12.81 -15.47 12.71
N ALA A 167 13.38 -14.34 12.26
CA ALA A 167 14.26 -13.48 13.06
C ALA A 167 13.53 -12.84 14.26
N ASP A 168 12.26 -12.45 14.09
CA ASP A 168 11.45 -11.87 15.17
C ASP A 168 11.02 -12.93 16.21
N GLY A 169 10.94 -14.21 15.81
CA GLY A 169 10.64 -15.32 16.72
C GLY A 169 11.81 -15.71 17.63
N ALA A 170 13.05 -15.50 17.18
CA ALA A 170 14.27 -15.83 17.94
C ALA A 170 14.67 -14.75 18.98
N ALA A 171 14.01 -13.59 18.97
CA ALA A 171 14.28 -12.49 19.90
C ALA A 171 13.50 -12.61 21.24
N ARG A 172 12.79 -13.70 21.49
CA ARG A 172 12.14 -13.98 22.78
C ARG A 172 13.12 -14.69 23.74
N PRO A 173 13.42 -14.12 24.93
CA PRO A 173 14.13 -14.83 25.99
C PRO A 173 13.28 -15.95 26.62
#